data_AF-A0A8K0KMQ3-F1
#
_entry.id   AF-A0A8K0KMQ3-F1
#
_cell.length_a   1.000
_cell.length_b   1.000
_cell.length_c   1.000
_cell.angle_alpha   90.00
_cell.angle_beta   90.00
_cell.angle_gamma   90.00
#
_symmetry.space_group_name_H-M   'P 1'
#
loop_
_entity.id
_entity.type
_entity.pdbx_description
1 polymer ?
#
loop_
_entity_poly.entity_id
_entity_poly.type
_entity_poly.pdbx_seq_one_letter_code
_entity_poly.pdbx_strand_id
1 'polypeptide(L)'
;MDSTIVNREGIEKLLTMLPTEEERSRIQEAQSANPDVPLGSAEQFLLTLASISELSARLKLWAFKLDYENSEKEVAEPLMDLKQGMETLRASKTFRSILSTLLSVGIFLNGSEVKGFQIEYLAKVPEVKDTVHKHSLLHHLCHIVMEKFPDSSDLYSEIGAITRASKVDFEELATSIQRMEQECKASWDHLKVIAKHDGSTMVKVKMSDFLADCAERIIVLGIVHRRVMNRFNKFLLWLGIPLHRIQDTKPNEFCKIISEFALEYRTTRERVLQQLEKKASHRERNKTRGKMITDVSFSLLNIPKPSNISFIYV
;
A
#
# COMPACT_ATOMS: atom_id res chain seq x y z
N MET A 1 -18.40 -23.01 17.47
CA MET A 1 -17.91 -21.88 16.64
C MET A 1 -16.85 -22.42 15.70
N ASP A 2 -17.29 -23.27 14.77
CA ASP A 2 -16.40 -23.92 13.81
C ASP A 2 -16.45 -23.16 12.49
N SER A 3 -15.36 -22.44 12.18
CA SER A 3 -15.25 -21.56 11.01
C SER A 3 -15.26 -22.32 9.68
N THR A 4 -15.13 -23.66 9.67
CA THR A 4 -15.28 -24.45 8.44
C THR A 4 -16.73 -24.77 8.10
N ILE A 5 -17.66 -24.51 9.04
CA ILE A 5 -19.09 -24.84 8.88
C ILE A 5 -19.91 -23.58 8.63
N VAL A 6 -19.69 -22.51 9.40
CA VAL A 6 -20.40 -21.24 9.22
C VAL A 6 -19.39 -20.10 9.07
N ASN A 7 -19.43 -19.46 7.91
CA ASN A 7 -18.61 -18.29 7.60
C ASN A 7 -19.31 -16.99 8.06
N ARG A 8 -18.62 -15.87 7.88
CA ARG A 8 -19.10 -14.55 8.31
C ARG A 8 -20.45 -14.15 7.72
N GLU A 9 -20.67 -14.45 6.44
CA GLU A 9 -21.93 -14.20 5.73
C GLU A 9 -23.08 -15.07 6.28
N GLY A 10 -22.79 -16.34 6.58
CA GLY A 10 -23.75 -17.25 7.19
C GLY A 10 -24.22 -16.78 8.56
N ILE A 11 -23.32 -16.25 9.38
CA ILE A 11 -23.66 -15.66 10.68
C ILE A 11 -24.58 -14.44 10.49
N GLU A 12 -24.28 -13.59 9.53
CA GLU A 12 -25.09 -12.41 9.19
C GLU A 12 -26.51 -12.78 8.78
N LYS A 13 -26.65 -13.77 7.88
CA LYS A 13 -27.95 -14.29 7.47
C LYS A 13 -28.72 -14.87 8.66
N LEU A 14 -28.07 -15.67 9.50
CA LEU A 14 -28.71 -16.24 10.70
C LEU A 14 -29.19 -15.15 11.66
N LEU A 15 -28.43 -14.07 11.85
CA LEU A 15 -28.85 -12.94 12.69
C LEU A 15 -30.11 -12.24 12.15
N THR A 16 -30.32 -12.21 10.83
CA THR A 16 -31.54 -11.65 10.22
C THR A 16 -32.76 -12.59 10.27
N MET A 17 -32.54 -13.88 10.54
CA MET A 17 -33.58 -14.92 10.53
C MET A 17 -33.99 -15.37 11.94
N LEU A 18 -33.52 -14.70 12.99
CA LEU A 18 -33.91 -15.03 14.36
C LEU A 18 -35.41 -14.79 14.53
N PRO A 19 -36.19 -15.80 14.98
CA PRO A 19 -37.62 -15.65 15.18
C PRO A 19 -37.90 -14.64 16.31
N THR A 20 -38.99 -13.89 16.17
CA THR A 20 -39.51 -13.09 17.29
C THR A 20 -40.20 -13.98 18.32
N GLU A 21 -40.41 -13.46 19.54
CA GLU A 21 -41.13 -14.21 20.58
C GLU A 21 -42.58 -14.48 20.18
N GLU A 22 -43.22 -13.56 19.45
CA GLU A 22 -44.57 -13.74 18.92
C GLU A 22 -44.63 -14.81 17.82
N GLU A 23 -43.64 -14.87 16.94
CA GLU A 23 -43.52 -15.94 15.94
C GLU A 23 -43.34 -17.30 16.60
N ARG A 24 -42.46 -17.37 17.61
CA ARG A 24 -42.23 -18.58 18.39
C ARG A 24 -43.50 -19.06 19.09
N SER A 25 -44.22 -18.16 19.79
CA SER A 25 -45.45 -18.52 20.51
C SER A 25 -46.50 -19.06 19.55
N ARG A 26 -46.73 -18.38 18.42
CA ARG A 26 -47.72 -18.81 17.43
C ARG A 26 -47.40 -20.18 16.84
N ILE A 27 -46.13 -20.46 16.53
CA ILE A 27 -45.73 -21.77 16.01
C ILE A 27 -45.96 -22.86 17.07
N GLN A 28 -45.62 -22.59 18.34
CA GLN A 28 -45.81 -23.55 19.44
C GLN A 28 -47.30 -23.80 19.75
N GLU A 29 -48.14 -22.76 19.73
CA GLU A 29 -49.58 -22.88 19.89
C GLU A 29 -50.21 -23.69 18.76
N ALA A 30 -49.83 -23.43 17.51
CA ALA A 30 -50.31 -24.18 16.35
C ALA A 30 -49.94 -25.66 16.42
N GLN A 31 -48.70 -25.98 16.84
CA GLN A 31 -48.25 -27.35 17.02
C GLN A 31 -48.99 -28.06 18.17
N SER A 32 -49.28 -27.33 19.25
CA SER A 32 -50.00 -27.87 20.41
C SER A 32 -51.47 -28.12 20.09
N ALA A 33 -52.09 -27.27 19.27
CA ALA A 33 -53.47 -27.42 18.82
C ALA A 33 -53.66 -28.56 17.82
N ASN A 34 -52.63 -28.88 17.02
CA ASN A 34 -52.67 -29.94 16.01
C ASN A 34 -51.45 -30.87 16.10
N PRO A 35 -51.36 -31.73 17.13
CA PRO A 35 -50.16 -32.55 17.37
C PRO A 35 -49.81 -33.53 16.25
N ASP A 36 -50.82 -34.00 15.51
CA ASP A 36 -50.68 -34.98 14.42
C ASP A 36 -50.25 -34.35 13.09
N VAL A 37 -50.22 -33.01 13.01
CA VAL A 37 -49.81 -32.27 11.80
C VAL A 37 -48.36 -31.83 11.96
N PRO A 38 -47.45 -32.22 11.05
CA PRO A 38 -46.05 -31.79 11.12
C PRO A 38 -45.92 -30.32 10.69
N LEU A 39 -45.05 -29.57 11.38
CA LEU A 39 -44.63 -28.23 10.95
C LEU A 39 -43.97 -28.26 9.57
N GLY A 40 -44.13 -27.17 8.82
CA GLY A 40 -43.36 -26.93 7.61
C GLY A 40 -41.87 -26.72 7.91
N SER A 41 -41.05 -26.78 6.86
CA SER A 41 -39.58 -26.67 7.00
C SER A 41 -39.14 -25.32 7.57
N ALA A 42 -39.85 -24.24 7.25
CA ALA A 42 -39.56 -22.91 7.76
C ALA A 42 -39.85 -22.80 9.26
N GLU A 43 -41.00 -23.31 9.72
CA GLU A 43 -41.37 -23.30 11.14
C GLU A 43 -40.45 -24.21 11.95
N GLN A 44 -40.10 -25.39 11.42
CA GLN A 44 -39.10 -26.28 12.04
C GLN A 44 -37.74 -25.58 12.17
N PHE A 45 -37.31 -24.86 11.15
CA PHE A 45 -36.06 -24.11 11.17
C PHE A 45 -36.07 -23.01 12.24
N LEU A 46 -37.13 -22.19 12.30
CA LEU A 46 -37.28 -21.14 13.32
C LEU A 46 -37.31 -21.72 14.74
N LEU A 47 -38.05 -22.80 14.99
CA LEU A 47 -38.03 -23.47 16.30
C LEU A 47 -36.66 -24.05 16.64
N THR A 48 -35.93 -24.56 15.64
CA THR A 48 -34.55 -25.04 15.83
C THR A 48 -33.64 -23.89 16.26
N LEU A 49 -33.72 -22.72 15.62
CA LEU A 49 -32.98 -21.53 16.05
C LEU A 49 -33.38 -21.08 17.47
N ALA A 50 -34.67 -21.04 17.77
CA ALA A 50 -35.20 -20.64 19.08
C ALA A 50 -34.83 -21.61 20.21
N SER A 51 -34.52 -22.87 19.89
CA SER A 51 -34.10 -23.88 20.87
C SER A 51 -32.68 -23.61 21.41
N ILE A 52 -31.87 -22.83 20.69
CA ILE A 52 -30.50 -22.52 21.07
C ILE A 52 -30.51 -21.31 22.02
N SER A 53 -30.09 -21.52 23.27
CA SER A 53 -30.01 -20.45 24.28
C SER A 53 -29.11 -19.31 23.82
N GLU A 54 -29.57 -18.07 23.97
CA GLU A 54 -28.79 -16.87 23.68
C GLU A 54 -28.17 -16.85 22.26
N LEU A 55 -28.85 -17.42 21.27
CA LEU A 55 -28.31 -17.58 19.91
C LEU A 55 -27.79 -16.26 19.32
N SER A 56 -28.51 -15.14 19.51
CA SER A 56 -28.06 -13.81 19.04
C SER A 56 -26.70 -13.43 19.62
N ALA A 57 -26.51 -13.59 20.95
CA ALA A 57 -25.25 -13.29 21.61
C ALA A 57 -24.13 -14.22 21.13
N ARG A 58 -24.43 -15.52 20.94
CA ARG A 58 -23.44 -16.49 20.42
C ARG A 58 -22.99 -16.15 19.00
N LEU A 59 -23.92 -15.79 18.13
CA LEU A 59 -23.64 -15.41 16.74
C LEU A 59 -22.83 -14.12 16.67
N LYS A 60 -23.17 -13.09 17.46
CA LYS A 60 -22.40 -11.83 17.52
C LYS A 60 -20.99 -12.04 18.06
N LEU A 61 -20.84 -12.81 19.13
CA LEU A 61 -19.54 -13.17 19.68
C LEU A 61 -18.69 -13.97 18.69
N TRP A 62 -19.31 -14.86 17.92
CA TRP A 62 -18.63 -15.59 16.87
C TRP A 62 -18.23 -14.69 15.70
N ALA A 63 -19.10 -13.76 15.26
CA ALA A 63 -18.75 -12.76 14.24
C ALA A 63 -17.52 -11.95 14.66
N PHE A 64 -17.52 -11.39 15.87
CA PHE A 64 -16.36 -10.67 16.42
C PHE A 64 -15.08 -11.51 16.36
N LYS A 65 -15.16 -12.78 16.79
CA LYS A 65 -14.01 -13.68 16.75
C LYS A 65 -13.48 -13.92 15.33
N LEU A 66 -14.34 -14.00 14.32
CA LEU A 66 -13.92 -14.20 12.93
C LEU A 66 -13.30 -12.93 12.33
N ASP A 67 -13.81 -11.76 12.69
CA ASP A 67 -13.43 -10.49 12.07
C ASP A 67 -12.17 -9.88 12.71
N TYR A 68 -11.95 -10.13 14.00
CA TYR A 68 -10.96 -9.42 14.81
C TYR A 68 -9.55 -9.40 14.20
N GLU A 69 -9.01 -10.54 13.77
CA GLU A 69 -7.66 -10.61 13.21
C GLU A 69 -7.52 -9.77 11.92
N ASN A 70 -8.58 -9.72 11.10
CA ASN A 70 -8.57 -8.91 9.89
C ASN A 70 -8.68 -7.42 10.24
N SER A 71 -9.60 -7.05 11.15
CA SER A 71 -9.75 -5.66 11.60
C SER A 71 -8.47 -5.13 12.25
N GLU A 72 -7.75 -5.96 13.00
CA GLU A 72 -6.46 -5.58 13.57
C GLU A 72 -5.41 -5.31 12.47
N LYS A 73 -5.30 -6.20 11.47
CA LYS A 73 -4.37 -6.03 10.34
C LYS A 73 -4.68 -4.79 9.52
N GLU A 74 -5.95 -4.52 9.24
CA GLU A 74 -6.40 -3.34 8.50
C GLU A 74 -5.96 -2.03 9.16
N VAL A 75 -5.72 -2.02 10.47
CA VAL A 75 -5.17 -0.87 11.20
C VAL A 75 -3.65 -0.95 11.34
N ALA A 76 -3.10 -2.12 11.69
CA ALA A 76 -1.69 -2.28 11.99
C ALA A 76 -0.79 -2.11 10.76
N GLU A 77 -1.19 -2.65 9.60
CA GLU A 77 -0.38 -2.61 8.38
C GLU A 77 -0.15 -1.18 7.86
N PRO A 78 -1.18 -0.31 7.74
CA PRO A 78 -0.97 1.08 7.35
C PRO A 78 -0.03 1.86 8.28
N LEU A 79 -0.10 1.61 9.58
CA LEU A 79 0.77 2.26 10.56
C LEU A 79 2.22 1.81 10.40
N MET A 80 2.43 0.52 10.10
CA MET A 80 3.75 -0.02 9.78
C MET A 80 4.30 0.55 8.48
N ASP A 81 3.46 0.64 7.43
CA ASP A 81 3.83 1.22 6.14
C ASP A 81 4.21 2.70 6.27
N LEU A 82 3.43 3.50 7.01
CA LEU A 82 3.77 4.89 7.24
C LEU A 82 5.10 5.03 8.01
N LYS A 83 5.30 4.24 9.07
CA LYS A 83 6.58 4.21 9.80
C LYS A 83 7.75 3.90 8.86
N GLN A 84 7.65 2.80 8.11
CA GLN A 84 8.70 2.34 7.22
C GLN A 84 8.96 3.36 6.11
N GLY A 85 7.89 3.92 5.53
CA GLY A 85 7.98 4.93 4.48
C GLY A 85 8.73 6.17 4.92
N MET A 86 8.47 6.68 6.13
CA MET A 86 9.23 7.80 6.70
C MET A 86 10.71 7.48 6.89
N GLU A 87 11.02 6.28 7.39
CA GLU A 87 12.41 5.82 7.58
C GLU A 87 13.14 5.70 6.24
N THR A 88 12.48 5.12 5.23
CA THR A 88 13.00 4.99 3.87
C THR A 88 13.25 6.35 3.22
N LEU A 89 12.29 7.28 3.27
CA LEU A 89 12.47 8.63 2.69
C LEU A 89 13.59 9.40 3.37
N ARG A 90 13.75 9.25 4.69
CA ARG A 90 14.82 9.90 5.45
C ARG A 90 16.21 9.39 5.04
N ALA A 91 16.31 8.08 4.77
CA ALA A 91 17.55 7.42 4.39
C ALA A 91 17.87 7.51 2.89
N SER A 92 16.86 7.72 2.04
CA SER A 92 17.01 7.70 0.58
C SER A 92 17.94 8.83 0.10
N LYS A 93 19.07 8.41 -0.48
CA LYS A 93 20.02 9.31 -1.16
C LYS A 93 19.37 9.90 -2.41
N THR A 94 18.66 9.07 -3.18
CA THR A 94 17.92 9.46 -4.39
C THR A 94 16.93 10.58 -4.09
N PHE A 95 16.09 10.42 -3.06
CA PHE A 95 15.13 11.45 -2.67
C PHE A 95 15.81 12.77 -2.31
N ARG A 96 16.88 12.71 -1.51
CA ARG A 96 17.66 13.90 -1.13
C ARG A 96 18.30 14.59 -2.34
N SER A 97 18.87 13.82 -3.27
CA SER A 97 19.48 14.33 -4.50
C SER A 97 18.45 15.03 -5.39
N ILE A 98 17.26 14.46 -5.53
CA ILE A 98 16.15 15.08 -6.27
C ILE A 98 15.75 16.41 -5.64
N LEU A 99 15.46 16.44 -4.33
CA LEU A 99 15.03 17.66 -3.63
C LEU A 99 16.12 18.75 -3.68
N SER A 100 17.39 18.40 -3.47
CA SER A 100 18.50 19.34 -3.51
C SER A 100 18.72 19.92 -4.91
N THR A 101 18.59 19.08 -5.95
CA THR A 101 18.70 19.53 -7.34
C THR A 101 17.53 20.46 -7.69
N LEU A 102 16.30 20.10 -7.31
CA LEU A 102 15.13 20.92 -7.56
C LEU A 102 15.23 22.29 -6.88
N LEU A 103 15.69 22.32 -5.62
CA LEU A 103 15.96 23.57 -4.91
C LEU A 103 17.00 24.42 -5.64
N SER A 104 18.12 23.81 -6.06
CA SER A 104 19.19 24.52 -6.76
C SER A 104 18.73 25.10 -8.09
N VAL A 105 17.94 24.33 -8.86
CA VAL A 105 17.34 24.81 -10.11
C VAL A 105 16.35 25.94 -9.85
N GLY A 106 15.51 25.82 -8.80
CA GLY A 106 14.57 26.86 -8.42
C GLY A 106 15.26 28.18 -8.02
N ILE A 107 16.33 28.12 -7.22
CA ILE A 107 17.14 29.29 -6.83
C ILE A 107 17.73 29.96 -8.08
N PHE A 108 18.30 29.15 -8.99
CA PHE A 108 18.89 29.66 -10.23
C PHE A 108 17.86 30.34 -11.13
N LEU A 109 16.72 29.69 -11.37
CA LEU A 109 15.69 30.20 -12.29
C LEU A 109 14.96 31.43 -11.74
N ASN A 110 14.74 31.49 -10.42
CA ASN A 110 14.00 32.58 -9.79
C ASN A 110 14.90 33.73 -9.32
N GLY A 111 16.23 33.57 -9.35
CA GLY A 111 17.18 34.58 -8.90
C GLY A 111 17.03 34.96 -7.42
N SER A 112 16.44 34.09 -6.59
CA SER A 112 16.21 34.33 -5.17
C SER A 112 16.73 33.19 -4.33
N GLU A 113 17.48 33.55 -3.28
CA GLU A 113 18.03 32.57 -2.35
C GLU A 113 16.93 32.15 -1.36
N VAL A 114 16.51 30.88 -1.46
CA VAL A 114 15.52 30.27 -0.58
C VAL A 114 16.09 29.01 0.07
N LYS A 115 15.63 28.72 1.29
CA LYS A 115 16.14 27.58 2.08
C LYS A 115 15.42 26.26 1.80
N GLY A 116 14.36 26.28 1.01
CA GLY A 116 13.51 25.13 0.72
C GLY A 116 12.28 25.51 -0.08
N PHE A 117 11.44 24.52 -0.36
CA PHE A 117 10.17 24.68 -1.04
C PHE A 117 9.12 23.76 -0.40
N GLN A 118 7.84 24.06 -0.64
CA GLN A 118 6.71 23.27 -0.17
C GLN A 118 6.63 21.95 -0.94
N ILE A 119 6.46 20.83 -0.25
CA ILE A 119 6.54 19.49 -0.85
C ILE A 119 5.48 19.28 -1.95
N GLU A 120 4.34 19.96 -1.82
CA GLU A 120 3.25 20.00 -2.79
C GLU A 120 3.70 20.50 -4.16
N TYR A 121 4.79 21.26 -4.23
CA TYR A 121 5.36 21.71 -5.49
C TYR A 121 5.85 20.56 -6.37
N LEU A 122 6.16 19.39 -5.80
CA LEU A 122 6.53 18.20 -6.57
C LEU A 122 5.47 17.83 -7.61
N ALA A 123 4.18 18.06 -7.33
CA ALA A 123 3.09 17.83 -8.28
C ALA A 123 3.18 18.73 -9.54
N LYS A 124 3.79 19.92 -9.42
CA LYS A 124 3.92 20.89 -10.52
C LYS A 124 5.18 20.68 -11.38
N VAL A 125 6.17 19.96 -10.86
CA VAL A 125 7.46 19.74 -11.55
C VAL A 125 7.31 19.09 -12.94
N PRO A 126 6.39 18.13 -13.17
CA PRO A 126 6.14 17.58 -14.50
C PRO A 126 5.45 18.58 -15.46
N GLU A 127 4.74 19.59 -14.93
CA GLU A 127 3.90 20.51 -15.70
C GLU A 127 4.67 21.71 -16.25
N VAL A 128 5.68 22.18 -15.51
CA VAL A 128 6.51 23.32 -15.93
C VAL A 128 7.38 22.89 -17.11
N LYS A 129 7.29 23.59 -18.25
CA LYS A 129 8.02 23.26 -19.48
C LYS A 129 8.96 24.37 -19.90
N ASP A 130 10.09 24.00 -20.49
CA ASP A 130 10.96 24.97 -21.16
C ASP A 130 10.29 25.58 -22.40
N THR A 131 10.83 26.68 -22.87
CA THR A 131 10.27 27.44 -24.00
C THR A 131 10.68 26.87 -25.36
N VAL A 132 11.81 26.16 -25.44
CA VAL A 132 12.49 25.81 -26.69
C VAL A 132 12.09 24.42 -27.20
N HIS A 133 12.23 23.39 -26.36
CA HIS A 133 11.97 21.99 -26.67
C HIS A 133 10.71 21.44 -25.99
N LYS A 134 10.05 22.26 -25.16
CA LYS A 134 8.86 21.88 -24.37
C LYS A 134 9.12 20.69 -23.45
N HIS A 135 10.37 20.44 -23.06
CA HIS A 135 10.67 19.43 -22.05
C HIS A 135 10.26 19.94 -20.68
N SER A 136 9.76 19.04 -19.83
CA SER A 136 9.36 19.40 -18.47
C SER A 136 10.57 19.71 -17.58
N LEU A 137 10.36 20.45 -16.51
CA LEU A 137 11.35 20.65 -15.45
C LEU A 137 11.77 19.30 -14.87
N LEU A 138 10.84 18.34 -14.76
CA LEU A 138 11.17 16.96 -14.38
C LEU A 138 12.17 16.29 -15.33
N HIS A 139 12.05 16.50 -16.64
CA HIS A 139 13.00 15.96 -17.62
C HIS A 139 14.42 16.51 -17.38
N HIS A 140 14.54 17.83 -17.20
CA HIS A 140 15.82 18.47 -16.89
C HIS A 140 16.37 18.01 -15.53
N LEU A 141 15.49 17.85 -14.54
CA LEU A 141 15.84 17.33 -13.22
C LEU A 141 16.42 15.92 -13.30
N CYS A 142 15.81 15.02 -14.09
CA CYS A 142 16.31 13.67 -14.31
C CYS A 142 17.73 13.68 -14.89
N HIS A 143 17.98 14.52 -15.90
CA HIS A 143 19.31 14.67 -16.49
C HIS A 143 20.35 15.07 -15.45
N ILE A 144 20.08 16.16 -14.72
CA ILE A 144 21.04 16.70 -13.73
C ILE A 144 21.27 15.71 -12.60
N VAL A 145 20.22 15.05 -12.12
CA VAL A 145 20.34 14.07 -11.03
C VAL A 145 21.17 12.87 -11.47
N MET A 146 20.94 12.32 -12.66
CA MET A 146 21.75 11.19 -13.17
C MET A 146 23.21 11.57 -13.44
N GLU A 147 23.47 12.79 -13.87
CA GLU A 147 24.84 13.27 -14.13
C GLU A 147 25.59 13.54 -12.82
N LYS A 148 24.97 14.22 -11.85
CA LYS A 148 25.62 14.63 -10.60
C LYS A 148 25.60 13.54 -9.51
N PHE A 149 24.64 12.64 -9.58
CA PHE A 149 24.42 11.57 -8.59
C PHE A 149 24.22 10.23 -9.33
N PRO A 150 25.30 9.64 -9.89
CA PRO A 150 25.19 8.43 -10.70
C PRO A 150 24.64 7.22 -9.92
N ASP A 151 24.81 7.20 -8.59
CA ASP A 151 24.27 6.16 -7.70
C ASP A 151 22.77 6.34 -7.39
N SER A 152 22.11 7.35 -7.96
CA SER A 152 20.67 7.59 -7.75
C SER A 152 19.81 6.57 -8.50
N SER A 153 18.76 6.10 -7.83
CA SER A 153 17.79 5.14 -8.39
C SER A 153 16.65 5.85 -9.13
N ASP A 154 15.60 5.10 -9.48
CA ASP A 154 14.34 5.64 -9.99
C ASP A 154 13.37 6.15 -8.90
N LEU A 155 13.77 6.17 -7.62
CA LEU A 155 12.98 6.52 -6.41
C LEU A 155 11.75 5.63 -6.16
N TYR A 156 10.92 5.37 -7.16
CA TYR A 156 9.66 4.63 -7.04
C TYR A 156 9.88 3.20 -6.55
N SER A 157 10.97 2.56 -7.00
CA SER A 157 11.39 1.23 -6.52
C SER A 157 11.76 1.20 -5.03
N GLU A 158 12.12 2.33 -4.42
CA GLU A 158 12.50 2.40 -3.00
C GLU A 158 11.27 2.59 -2.08
N ILE A 159 10.20 3.22 -2.57
CA ILE A 159 9.15 3.80 -1.70
C ILE A 159 7.84 2.99 -1.62
N GLY A 160 7.89 1.67 -1.81
CA GLY A 160 6.69 0.83 -1.87
C GLY A 160 5.74 0.97 -0.66
N ALA A 161 6.27 1.21 0.54
CA ALA A 161 5.47 1.49 1.75
C ALA A 161 4.71 2.83 1.66
N ILE A 162 5.32 3.87 1.09
CA ILE A 162 4.65 5.17 0.85
C ILE A 162 3.50 5.00 -0.15
N THR A 163 3.70 4.22 -1.22
CA THR A 163 2.65 3.96 -2.23
C THR A 163 1.46 3.18 -1.67
N ARG A 164 1.67 2.31 -0.67
CA ARG A 164 0.55 1.66 0.04
C ARG A 164 -0.13 2.63 0.99
N ALA A 165 0.65 3.36 1.80
CA ALA A 165 0.13 4.36 2.74
C ALA A 165 -0.68 5.47 2.03
N SER A 166 -0.40 5.80 0.77
CA SER A 166 -1.16 6.82 0.03
C SER A 166 -2.62 6.44 -0.24
N LYS A 167 -3.01 5.17 -0.07
CA LYS A 167 -4.36 4.65 -0.34
C LYS A 167 -5.21 4.48 0.92
N VAL A 168 -4.66 4.76 2.09
CA VAL A 168 -5.31 4.54 3.38
C VAL A 168 -5.87 5.87 3.89
N ASP A 169 -7.04 5.84 4.52
CA ASP A 169 -7.50 6.98 5.32
C ASP A 169 -7.03 6.83 6.77
N PHE A 170 -6.07 7.67 7.18
CA PHE A 170 -5.50 7.60 8.53
C PHE A 170 -6.43 8.17 9.60
N GLU A 171 -7.45 8.96 9.24
CA GLU A 171 -8.46 9.42 10.19
C GLU A 171 -9.42 8.26 10.54
N GLU A 172 -9.76 7.44 9.55
CA GLU A 172 -10.62 6.26 9.75
C GLU A 172 -9.97 5.15 10.57
N LEU A 173 -8.64 5.09 10.63
CA LEU A 173 -7.93 4.15 11.49
C LEU A 173 -8.23 4.40 12.98
N ALA A 174 -8.35 5.66 13.40
CA ALA A 174 -8.69 6.00 14.77
C ALA A 174 -10.12 5.56 15.12
N THR A 175 -11.07 5.79 14.20
CA THR A 175 -12.45 5.32 14.31
C THR A 175 -12.52 3.79 14.38
N SER A 176 -11.73 3.11 13.56
CA SER A 176 -11.67 1.64 13.53
C SER A 176 -11.19 1.05 14.87
N ILE A 177 -10.16 1.64 15.50
CA ILE A 177 -9.70 1.21 16.83
C ILE A 177 -10.81 1.40 17.88
N GLN A 178 -11.52 2.54 17.86
CA GLN A 178 -12.63 2.78 18.78
C GLN A 178 -13.77 1.78 18.58
N ARG A 179 -14.10 1.44 17.33
CA ARG A 179 -15.10 0.43 17.01
C ARG A 179 -14.68 -0.94 17.54
N MET A 180 -13.43 -1.35 17.32
CA MET A 180 -12.90 -2.61 17.86
C MET A 180 -13.01 -2.67 19.39
N GLU A 181 -12.72 -1.57 20.09
CA GLU A 181 -12.88 -1.48 21.54
C GLU A 181 -14.34 -1.68 21.98
N GLN A 182 -15.28 -1.01 21.30
CA GLN A 182 -16.72 -1.14 21.57
C GLN A 182 -17.23 -2.56 21.31
N GLU A 183 -16.84 -3.17 20.20
CA GLU A 183 -17.21 -4.54 19.82
C GLU A 183 -16.61 -5.58 20.77
N CYS A 184 -15.36 -5.38 21.21
CA CYS A 184 -14.74 -6.23 22.22
C CYS A 184 -15.49 -6.16 23.54
N LYS A 185 -15.91 -4.96 23.97
CA LYS A 185 -16.72 -4.76 25.18
C LYS A 185 -18.10 -5.41 25.05
N ALA A 186 -18.79 -5.22 23.93
CA ALA A 186 -20.06 -5.88 23.65
C ALA A 186 -19.92 -7.42 23.65
N SER A 187 -18.80 -7.93 23.15
CA SER A 187 -18.48 -9.37 23.15
C SER A 187 -18.31 -9.94 24.56
N TRP A 188 -17.75 -9.16 25.50
CA TRP A 188 -17.74 -9.53 26.92
C TRP A 188 -19.16 -9.62 27.50
N ASP A 189 -20.03 -8.66 27.15
CA ASP A 189 -21.42 -8.69 27.58
C ASP A 189 -22.15 -9.92 27.00
N HIS A 190 -21.97 -10.22 25.72
CA HIS A 190 -22.49 -11.43 25.08
C HIS A 190 -22.04 -12.70 25.79
N LEU A 191 -20.74 -12.83 26.08
CA LEU A 191 -20.19 -13.96 26.83
C LEU A 191 -20.82 -14.09 28.22
N LYS A 192 -21.09 -12.96 28.90
CA LYS A 192 -21.72 -12.94 30.23
C LYS A 192 -23.14 -13.49 30.19
N VAL A 193 -23.95 -13.15 29.19
CA VAL A 193 -25.32 -13.67 29.08
C VAL A 193 -25.31 -15.16 28.73
N ILE A 194 -24.46 -15.58 27.79
CA ILE A 194 -24.28 -17.01 27.42
C ILE A 194 -23.89 -17.84 28.65
N ALA A 195 -22.95 -17.34 29.46
CA ALA A 195 -22.46 -18.05 30.64
C ALA A 195 -23.52 -18.27 31.73
N LYS A 196 -24.64 -17.52 31.74
CA LYS A 196 -25.75 -17.75 32.68
C LYS A 196 -26.52 -19.04 32.35
N HIS A 197 -26.57 -19.43 31.07
CA HIS A 197 -27.30 -20.61 30.61
C HIS A 197 -26.41 -21.87 30.55
N ASP A 198 -25.14 -21.72 30.18
CA ASP A 198 -24.24 -22.87 29.94
C ASP A 198 -23.46 -23.32 31.18
N GLY A 199 -23.44 -22.52 32.25
CA GLY A 199 -22.55 -22.74 33.39
C GLY A 199 -21.07 -22.48 33.06
N SER A 200 -20.15 -22.99 33.90
CA SER A 200 -18.70 -22.82 33.69
C SER A 200 -18.16 -23.89 32.76
N THR A 201 -18.08 -23.58 31.46
CA THR A 201 -17.59 -24.51 30.42
C THR A 201 -16.16 -24.16 29.99
N MET A 202 -15.42 -25.15 29.46
CA MET A 202 -14.11 -24.94 28.82
C MET A 202 -14.18 -23.91 27.68
N VAL A 203 -15.33 -23.82 27.01
CA VAL A 203 -15.59 -22.83 25.95
C VAL A 203 -15.61 -21.40 26.50
N LYS A 204 -16.20 -21.20 27.69
CA LYS A 204 -16.21 -19.90 28.37
C LYS A 204 -14.80 -19.43 28.70
N VAL A 205 -13.95 -20.32 29.24
CA VAL A 205 -12.55 -20.00 29.59
C VAL A 205 -11.78 -19.58 28.34
N LYS A 206 -11.80 -20.41 27.29
CA LYS A 206 -11.11 -20.10 26.02
C LYS A 206 -11.57 -18.78 25.39
N MET A 207 -12.87 -18.47 25.49
CA MET A 207 -13.39 -17.22 24.95
C MET A 207 -13.02 -16.02 25.82
N SER A 208 -13.03 -16.16 27.14
CA SER A 208 -12.56 -15.14 28.07
C SER A 208 -11.10 -14.79 27.82
N ASP A 209 -10.25 -15.81 27.61
CA ASP A 209 -8.83 -15.62 27.31
C ASP A 209 -8.64 -14.90 25.96
N PHE A 210 -9.39 -15.31 24.94
CA PHE A 210 -9.39 -14.63 23.63
C PHE A 210 -9.80 -13.16 23.74
N LEU A 211 -10.90 -12.85 24.43
CA LEU A 211 -11.36 -11.47 24.58
C LEU A 211 -10.39 -10.61 25.41
N ALA A 212 -9.67 -11.22 26.36
CA ALA A 212 -8.63 -10.54 27.12
C ALA A 212 -7.42 -10.19 26.23
N ASP A 213 -6.96 -11.13 25.39
CA ASP A 213 -5.91 -10.88 24.38
C ASP A 213 -6.32 -9.78 23.41
N CYS A 214 -7.55 -9.84 22.87
CA CYS A 214 -8.08 -8.82 21.98
C CYS A 214 -8.06 -7.43 22.63
N ALA A 215 -8.52 -7.32 23.88
CA ALA A 215 -8.55 -6.05 24.60
C ALA A 215 -7.14 -5.48 24.81
N GLU A 216 -6.18 -6.29 25.22
CA GLU A 216 -4.78 -5.86 25.39
C GLU A 216 -4.20 -5.35 24.06
N ARG A 217 -4.39 -6.11 22.98
CA ARG A 217 -3.91 -5.77 21.64
C ARG A 217 -4.56 -4.50 21.09
N ILE A 218 -5.85 -4.29 21.30
CA ILE A 218 -6.54 -3.03 20.94
C ILE A 218 -5.90 -1.83 21.65
N ILE A 219 -5.61 -1.96 22.96
CA ILE A 219 -4.95 -0.90 23.73
C ILE A 219 -3.55 -0.60 23.16
N VAL A 220 -2.77 -1.64 22.89
CA VAL A 220 -1.44 -1.52 22.28
C VAL A 220 -1.53 -0.85 20.91
N LEU A 221 -2.50 -1.24 20.08
CA LEU A 221 -2.73 -0.67 18.75
C LEU A 221 -3.06 0.82 18.82
N GLY A 222 -3.89 1.25 19.79
CA GLY A 222 -4.15 2.67 20.06
C GLY A 222 -2.90 3.46 20.46
N ILE A 223 -2.00 2.84 21.25
CA ILE A 223 -0.70 3.44 21.61
C ILE A 223 0.21 3.55 20.38
N VAL A 224 0.27 2.50 19.55
CA VAL A 224 1.07 2.46 18.31
C VAL A 224 0.59 3.54 17.34
N HIS A 225 -0.72 3.63 17.10
CA HIS A 225 -1.34 4.66 16.27
C HIS A 225 -0.88 6.06 16.70
N ARG A 226 -1.07 6.42 17.99
CA ARG A 226 -0.65 7.71 18.52
C ARG A 226 0.85 7.98 18.34
N ARG A 227 1.69 6.96 18.58
CA ARG A 227 3.14 7.08 18.44
C ARG A 227 3.57 7.30 16.98
N VAL A 228 2.96 6.59 16.03
CA VAL A 228 3.24 6.72 14.61
C VAL A 228 2.81 8.10 14.11
N MET A 229 1.61 8.56 14.46
CA MET A 229 1.14 9.91 14.10
C MET A 229 2.04 11.02 14.66
N ASN A 230 2.49 10.88 15.92
CA ASN A 230 3.46 11.82 16.48
C ASN A 230 4.83 11.79 15.78
N ARG A 231 5.27 10.62 15.31
CA ARG A 231 6.49 10.49 14.50
C ARG A 231 6.32 11.12 13.12
N PHE A 232 5.13 10.99 12.52
CA PHE A 232 4.79 11.66 11.27
C PHE A 232 4.87 13.18 11.40
N ASN A 233 4.29 13.77 12.45
CA ASN A 233 4.41 15.20 12.69
C ASN A 233 5.87 15.67 12.84
N LYS A 234 6.70 14.87 13.53
CA LYS A 234 8.15 15.14 13.64
C LYS A 234 8.88 14.98 12.31
N PHE A 235 8.44 14.07 11.46
CA PHE A 235 8.97 13.86 10.12
C PHE A 235 8.63 15.04 9.20
N LEU A 236 7.42 15.59 9.28
CA LEU A 236 7.04 16.81 8.56
C LEU A 236 7.90 18.01 8.97
N LEU A 237 8.16 18.18 10.28
CA LEU A 237 9.11 19.20 10.77
C LEU A 237 10.52 18.98 10.20
N TRP A 238 10.98 17.73 10.16
CA TRP A 238 12.28 17.39 9.58
C TRP A 238 12.37 17.71 8.08
N LEU A 239 11.26 17.59 7.34
CA LEU A 239 11.14 18.02 5.94
C LEU A 239 11.03 19.55 5.76
N GLY A 240 10.88 20.31 6.84
CA GLY A 240 10.77 21.77 6.80
C GLY A 240 9.35 22.31 6.65
N ILE A 241 8.32 21.48 6.89
CA ILE A 241 6.93 21.93 6.89
C ILE A 241 6.68 22.78 8.15
N PRO A 242 6.14 24.01 8.02
CA PRO A 242 5.87 24.89 9.16
C PRO A 242 4.89 24.28 10.17
N LEU A 243 5.09 24.55 11.46
CA LEU A 243 4.28 23.98 12.56
C LEU A 243 2.77 24.17 12.37
N HIS A 244 2.34 25.33 11.87
CA HIS A 244 0.92 25.65 11.66
C HIS A 244 0.26 24.82 10.55
N ARG A 245 1.03 24.19 9.64
CA ARG A 245 0.50 23.35 8.56
C ARG A 245 0.51 21.85 8.89
N ILE A 246 1.19 21.45 9.96
CA ILE A 246 1.34 20.03 10.29
C ILE A 246 -0.01 19.39 10.56
N GLN A 247 -0.92 20.11 11.21
CA GLN A 247 -2.26 19.60 11.53
C GLN A 247 -3.11 19.40 10.26
N ASP A 248 -2.87 20.21 9.23
CA ASP A 248 -3.60 20.14 7.96
C ASP A 248 -2.99 19.11 6.98
N THR A 249 -1.77 18.63 7.25
CA THR A 249 -1.06 17.73 6.35
C THR A 249 -1.41 16.28 6.69
N LYS A 250 -2.35 15.68 5.96
CA LYS A 250 -2.74 14.29 6.20
C LYS A 250 -1.69 13.31 5.66
N PRO A 251 -1.41 12.18 6.35
CA PRO A 251 -0.39 11.23 5.90
C PRO A 251 -0.62 10.66 4.50
N ASN A 252 -1.87 10.36 4.16
CA ASN A 252 -2.26 9.81 2.88
C ASN A 252 -2.09 10.80 1.73
N GLU A 253 -2.42 12.07 1.94
CA GLU A 253 -2.21 13.14 0.96
C GLU A 253 -0.72 13.38 0.73
N PHE A 254 0.07 13.47 1.81
CA PHE A 254 1.52 13.56 1.73
C PHE A 254 2.10 12.37 0.95
N CYS A 255 1.73 11.14 1.32
CA CYS A 255 2.22 9.93 0.66
C CYS A 255 1.82 9.88 -0.81
N LYS A 256 0.63 10.36 -1.15
CA LYS A 256 0.13 10.44 -2.53
C LYS A 256 1.00 11.35 -3.39
N ILE A 257 1.30 12.57 -2.92
CA ILE A 257 2.18 13.51 -3.62
C ILE A 257 3.54 12.87 -3.94
N ILE A 258 4.15 12.23 -2.94
CA ILE A 258 5.45 11.57 -3.11
C ILE A 258 5.37 10.38 -4.08
N SER A 259 4.34 9.55 -3.95
CA SER A 259 4.16 8.36 -4.78
C SER A 259 3.90 8.71 -6.24
N GLU A 260 3.06 9.71 -6.51
CA GLU A 260 2.75 10.17 -7.87
C GLU A 260 3.98 10.82 -8.51
N PHE A 261 4.67 11.70 -7.77
CA PHE A 261 5.92 12.29 -8.24
C PHE A 261 6.99 11.23 -8.54
N ALA A 262 7.18 10.25 -7.66
CA ALA A 262 8.17 9.20 -7.86
C ALA A 262 7.85 8.35 -9.11
N LEU A 263 6.57 8.08 -9.37
CA LEU A 263 6.14 7.38 -10.57
C LEU A 263 6.46 8.18 -11.84
N GLU A 264 6.13 9.47 -11.85
CA GLU A 264 6.49 10.39 -12.94
C GLU A 264 8.01 10.47 -13.13
N TYR A 265 8.77 10.55 -12.03
CA TYR A 265 10.23 10.57 -12.05
C TYR A 265 10.79 9.29 -12.68
N ARG A 266 10.32 8.10 -12.27
CA ARG A 266 10.74 6.82 -12.89
C ARG A 266 10.49 6.81 -14.39
N THR A 267 9.26 7.10 -14.81
CA THR A 267 8.90 7.05 -16.24
C THR A 267 9.68 8.08 -17.06
N THR A 268 9.92 9.27 -16.51
CA THR A 268 10.69 10.32 -17.17
C THR A 268 12.17 9.97 -17.25
N ARG A 269 12.74 9.43 -16.17
CA ARG A 269 14.14 8.97 -16.11
C ARG A 269 14.40 7.89 -17.15
N GLU A 270 13.52 6.91 -17.28
CA GLU A 270 13.61 5.85 -18.30
C GLU A 270 13.60 6.42 -19.73
N ARG A 271 12.69 7.36 -20.02
CA ARG A 271 12.65 8.04 -21.33
C ARG A 271 13.95 8.79 -21.61
N VAL A 272 14.51 9.48 -20.61
CA VAL A 272 15.77 10.21 -20.74
C VAL A 272 16.92 9.26 -21.06
N LEU A 273 17.04 8.14 -20.33
CA LEU A 273 18.07 7.13 -20.55
C LEU A 273 18.01 6.57 -21.98
N GLN A 274 16.82 6.20 -22.44
CA GLN A 274 16.62 5.71 -23.81
C GLN A 274 17.02 6.74 -24.87
N GLN A 275 16.74 8.04 -24.63
CA GLN A 275 17.14 9.10 -25.55
C GLN A 275 18.66 9.29 -25.59
N LEU A 276 19.32 9.22 -24.43
CA LEU A 276 20.79 9.30 -24.33
C LEU A 276 21.45 8.13 -25.06
N GLU A 277 20.97 6.91 -24.85
CA GLU A 277 21.48 5.70 -25.50
C GLU A 277 21.31 5.76 -27.02
N LYS A 278 20.12 6.15 -27.50
CA LYS A 278 19.86 6.36 -28.94
C LYS A 278 20.82 7.39 -29.55
N LYS A 279 21.06 8.52 -28.86
CA LYS A 279 22.01 9.55 -29.31
C LYS A 279 23.44 9.03 -29.30
N ALA A 280 23.84 8.22 -28.33
CA ALA A 280 25.16 7.61 -28.27
C ALA A 280 25.37 6.61 -29.42
N SER A 281 24.43 5.69 -29.64
CA SER A 281 24.49 4.72 -30.74
C SER A 281 24.52 5.41 -32.11
N HIS A 282 23.74 6.48 -32.30
CA HIS A 282 23.79 7.25 -33.54
C HIS A 282 25.16 7.94 -33.76
N ARG A 283 25.76 8.49 -32.70
CA ARG A 283 27.12 9.07 -32.76
C ARG A 283 28.18 8.03 -33.10
N GLU A 284 28.09 6.82 -32.54
CA GLU A 284 29.02 5.72 -32.86
C GLU A 284 28.88 5.25 -34.31
N ARG A 285 27.65 5.07 -34.80
CA ARG A 285 27.40 4.74 -36.22
C ARG A 285 27.95 5.81 -37.17
N ASN A 286 27.85 7.08 -36.83
CA ASN A 286 28.39 8.16 -37.65
C ASN A 286 29.93 8.18 -37.65
N LYS A 287 30.59 7.74 -36.57
CA LYS A 287 32.06 7.58 -36.52
C LYS A 287 32.56 6.43 -37.42
N THR A 288 31.77 5.37 -37.61
CA THR A 288 32.16 4.19 -38.41
C THR A 288 31.76 4.29 -39.88
N ARG A 289 30.77 5.12 -40.25
CA ARG A 289 30.32 5.31 -41.65
C ARG A 289 31.38 5.85 -42.61
N GLY A 290 32.39 6.59 -42.13
CA GLY A 290 33.48 7.14 -42.97
C GLY A 290 34.74 6.28 -43.06
N LYS A 291 34.85 5.21 -42.26
CA LYS A 291 36.07 4.37 -42.17
C LYS A 291 36.06 3.12 -43.06
N MET A 292 34.92 2.73 -43.63
CA MET A 292 34.82 1.49 -44.43
C MET A 292 35.12 1.66 -45.93
N ILE A 293 35.50 2.86 -46.42
CA ILE A 293 35.70 3.10 -47.86
C ILE A 293 37.18 3.20 -48.26
N THR A 294 38.13 3.38 -47.34
CA THR A 294 39.53 3.66 -47.70
C THR A 294 40.48 2.46 -47.69
N ASP A 295 40.11 1.32 -47.10
CA ASP A 295 41.08 0.22 -46.85
C ASP A 295 40.98 -0.96 -47.84
N VAL A 296 40.19 -0.85 -48.92
CA VAL A 296 40.11 -1.92 -49.96
C VAL A 296 40.92 -1.57 -51.22
N SER A 297 41.46 -0.35 -51.33
CA SER A 297 42.05 0.16 -52.59
C SER A 297 43.57 0.04 -52.72
N PHE A 298 44.31 -0.47 -51.73
CA PHE A 298 45.78 -0.39 -51.73
C PHE A 298 46.54 -1.72 -51.70
N SER A 299 45.86 -2.86 -51.84
CA SER A 299 46.49 -4.19 -51.69
C SER A 299 46.68 -4.99 -52.99
N LEU A 300 46.44 -4.40 -54.17
CA LEU A 300 46.45 -5.13 -55.46
C LEU A 300 47.57 -4.76 -56.45
N LEU A 301 48.65 -4.09 -56.02
CA LEU A 301 49.80 -3.80 -56.89
C LEU A 301 51.13 -4.19 -56.23
N ASN A 302 51.34 -5.50 -56.07
CA ASN A 302 52.69 -6.07 -56.00
C ASN A 302 52.65 -7.52 -56.51
N ILE A 303 52.55 -7.65 -57.83
CA ILE A 303 52.75 -8.91 -58.54
C ILE A 303 54.24 -8.98 -58.93
N PRO A 304 55.03 -9.96 -58.44
CA PRO A 304 56.36 -10.20 -58.96
C PRO A 304 56.27 -10.89 -60.33
N LYS A 305 57.12 -10.49 -61.28
CA LYS A 305 57.24 -11.12 -62.60
C LYS A 305 57.67 -12.60 -62.47
N PRO A 306 57.15 -13.51 -63.31
CA PRO A 306 57.49 -14.93 -63.22
C PRO A 306 58.88 -15.21 -63.82
N SER A 307 59.70 -15.93 -63.05
CA SER A 307 60.95 -16.54 -63.49
C SER A 307 60.65 -17.89 -64.16
N ASN A 308 61.24 -18.09 -65.34
CA ASN A 308 61.29 -19.30 -66.18
C ASN A 308 60.98 -20.64 -65.50
N ILE A 309 59.96 -21.33 -66.01
CA ILE A 309 59.73 -22.76 -65.80
C ILE A 309 60.47 -23.51 -66.92
N SER A 310 61.52 -24.23 -66.55
CA SER A 310 62.13 -25.26 -67.38
C SER A 310 61.46 -26.59 -67.08
N PHE A 311 60.92 -27.23 -68.11
CA PHE A 311 60.38 -28.59 -68.09
C PHE A 311 61.47 -29.61 -67.77
N ILE A 312 61.18 -30.58 -66.87
CA ILE A 312 61.69 -31.95 -66.99
C ILE A 312 60.57 -32.93 -66.58
N TYR A 313 60.30 -33.88 -67.49
CA TYR A 313 59.59 -35.13 -67.26
C TYR A 313 60.51 -36.11 -66.52
N VAL A 314 59.94 -36.84 -65.56
CA VAL A 314 60.54 -37.91 -64.69
C VAL A 314 61.32 -37.38 -63.48
#